data_AF-A0A946ZDF6-F1
#
_entry.id   AF-A0A946ZDF6-F1
#
_cell.length_a   1.000
_cell.length_b   1.000
_cell.length_c   1.000
_cell.angle_alpha   90.00
_cell.angle_beta   90.00
_cell.angle_gamma   90.00
#
_symmetry.space_group_name_H-M   'P 1'
#
loop_
_entity.id
_entity.type
_entity.pdbx_description
1 polymer ?
#
loop_
_entity_poly.entity_id
_entity_poly.type
_entity_poly.pdbx_seq_one_letter_code
_entity_poly.pdbx_strand_id
1 'polypeptide(L)'
;MKTHLSLFVCLTFLMTISCKESPAADVAAENITTSLYDTYETYKEPSLDRRRIKHSELQPLLQKFGEKEGFEVTQVGTSIEGRSLNLISLGEGETDVFLWSQMHGDEPTATQAIFDILNFFDSEDFTEEKNAILKELRIHFLPMLNPDGAEIFHRRNRLGIDINRDALRLQSPEGQTLKKVRDSLEADFGFNLHDQSTYYNAERTPKPATISYLAPAYNYEKEINEVRADAMRVIVFMNSILQKYAQGQVGRYNDSFEPRAFGDNIQKWGTSTILIESGGYLDDPEKQEIRKLNYVSILSAIYTIATAKYKNIDIAEYENIPHNDRKLVDLKLEGVTYELEGDSYLMDVAINQLEVDEEGNNDFWYSSRVYDQGDLSTYYGYETFKADGYTIMPGKVYPSEITNESELESLDATQLLKEGYLYVRMKEIPEEWLYSSVPVHIISSEYEIPDFALWVGTNPSFFLGQGDTITHAVVNGFLLDLSTEISGFTNAMIYR
;
A
#
# COMPACT_ATOMS: atom_id res chain seq x y z
N MET A 1 84.50 -37.02 1.18
CA MET A 1 84.22 -35.88 2.09
C MET A 1 82.92 -35.23 1.60
N LYS A 2 81.90 -35.19 2.47
CA LYS A 2 80.53 -34.66 2.27
C LYS A 2 79.61 -35.44 1.31
N THR A 3 78.90 -36.39 1.91
CA THR A 3 77.59 -36.92 1.50
C THR A 3 76.48 -35.95 1.92
N HIS A 4 75.52 -35.63 1.05
CA HIS A 4 74.13 -35.42 1.47
C HIS A 4 73.16 -35.84 0.36
N LEU A 5 72.13 -36.53 0.84
CA LEU A 5 71.12 -37.34 0.19
C LEU A 5 69.89 -36.45 -0.08
N SER A 6 69.43 -36.35 -1.33
CA SER A 6 68.14 -35.71 -1.64
C SER A 6 67.01 -36.71 -1.43
N LEU A 7 66.11 -36.38 -0.50
CA LEU A 7 64.92 -37.16 -0.17
C LEU A 7 63.76 -36.78 -1.11
N PHE A 8 63.19 -37.77 -1.77
CA PHE A 8 61.99 -37.67 -2.62
C PHE A 8 60.75 -37.63 -1.72
N VAL A 9 59.92 -36.59 -1.81
CA VAL A 9 58.58 -36.56 -1.20
C VAL A 9 57.55 -36.58 -2.32
N CYS A 10 56.83 -37.69 -2.43
CA CYS A 10 55.74 -37.87 -3.38
C CYS A 10 54.45 -37.35 -2.73
N LEU A 11 53.93 -36.22 -3.21
CA LEU A 11 52.68 -35.63 -2.73
C LEU A 11 51.51 -36.20 -3.57
N THR A 12 50.73 -37.10 -2.98
CA THR A 12 49.46 -37.57 -3.54
C THR A 12 48.38 -36.50 -3.33
N PHE A 13 47.85 -35.96 -4.42
CA PHE A 13 46.73 -35.02 -4.42
C PHE A 13 45.41 -35.82 -4.45
N LEU A 14 44.68 -35.83 -3.33
CA LEU A 14 43.29 -36.31 -3.28
C LEU A 14 42.37 -35.14 -3.69
N MET A 15 41.79 -35.21 -4.89
CA MET A 15 40.68 -34.34 -5.28
C MET A 15 39.40 -34.87 -4.62
N THR A 16 38.88 -34.14 -3.64
CA THR A 16 37.51 -34.25 -3.19
C THR A 16 36.60 -33.55 -4.21
N ILE A 17 35.78 -34.31 -4.91
CA ILE A 17 34.71 -33.78 -5.78
C ILE A 17 33.63 -33.20 -4.87
N SER A 18 33.56 -31.87 -4.80
CA SER A 18 32.40 -31.16 -4.29
C SER A 18 31.36 -31.13 -5.40
N CYS A 19 30.20 -31.77 -5.18
CA CYS A 19 29.03 -31.60 -6.04
C CYS A 19 28.60 -30.13 -5.96
N LYS A 20 28.88 -29.36 -7.00
CA LYS A 20 28.17 -28.10 -7.28
C LYS A 20 26.80 -28.46 -7.85
N GLU A 21 25.76 -27.85 -7.29
CA GLU A 21 24.41 -27.85 -7.85
C GLU A 21 24.41 -27.29 -9.28
N SER A 22 23.46 -27.76 -10.10
CA SER A 22 23.39 -27.53 -11.54
C SER A 22 22.85 -26.12 -11.89
N PRO A 23 23.44 -25.41 -12.89
CA PRO A 23 22.95 -24.11 -13.36
C PRO A 23 21.51 -24.10 -13.90
N ALA A 24 20.92 -25.25 -14.22
CA ALA A 24 19.57 -25.33 -14.79
C ALA A 24 18.45 -24.99 -13.79
N ALA A 25 18.67 -25.22 -12.49
CA ALA A 25 17.66 -24.98 -11.46
C ALA A 25 17.50 -23.50 -11.07
N ASP A 26 18.57 -22.70 -11.24
CA ASP A 26 18.54 -21.24 -11.07
C ASP A 26 17.87 -20.54 -12.26
N VAL A 27 18.13 -21.01 -13.49
CA VAL A 27 17.47 -20.49 -14.70
C VAL A 27 15.96 -20.75 -14.69
N ALA A 28 15.50 -21.89 -14.14
CA ALA A 28 14.08 -22.18 -13.98
C ALA A 28 13.38 -21.31 -12.92
N ALA A 29 14.10 -20.87 -11.88
CA ALA A 29 13.58 -20.01 -10.81
C ALA A 29 13.37 -18.56 -11.28
N GLU A 30 14.32 -18.03 -12.06
CA GLU A 30 14.18 -16.74 -12.73
C GLU A 30 13.02 -16.74 -13.73
N ASN A 31 12.74 -17.89 -14.36
CA ASN A 31 11.69 -18.01 -15.36
C ASN A 31 10.28 -17.93 -14.75
N ILE A 32 9.99 -18.65 -13.66
CA ILE A 32 8.65 -18.61 -13.06
C ILE A 32 8.34 -17.23 -12.45
N THR A 33 9.24 -16.66 -11.66
CA THR A 33 8.99 -15.38 -10.96
C THR A 33 8.83 -14.21 -11.93
N THR A 34 9.54 -14.24 -13.06
CA THR A 34 9.35 -13.26 -14.13
C THR A 34 8.01 -13.47 -14.81
N SER A 35 7.67 -14.72 -15.14
CA SER A 35 6.41 -15.04 -15.79
C SER A 35 5.20 -14.61 -14.96
N LEU A 36 5.24 -14.75 -13.63
CA LEU A 36 4.17 -14.28 -12.74
C LEU A 36 3.85 -12.78 -12.91
N TYR A 37 4.86 -11.92 -13.08
CA TYR A 37 4.63 -10.49 -13.29
C TYR A 37 4.07 -10.23 -14.69
N ASP A 38 4.61 -10.91 -15.70
CA ASP A 38 4.27 -10.70 -17.11
C ASP A 38 2.86 -11.21 -17.48
N THR A 39 2.39 -12.26 -16.81
CA THR A 39 1.07 -12.88 -17.07
C THR A 39 -0.02 -12.49 -16.08
N TYR A 40 0.26 -11.58 -15.13
CA TYR A 40 -0.66 -11.17 -14.08
C TYR A 40 -2.08 -10.83 -14.57
N GLU A 41 -2.20 -10.09 -15.68
CA GLU A 41 -3.50 -9.65 -16.21
C GLU A 41 -4.44 -10.83 -16.58
N THR A 42 -3.89 -12.02 -16.82
CA THR A 42 -4.68 -13.25 -17.06
C THR A 42 -5.42 -13.72 -15.82
N TYR A 43 -4.88 -13.43 -14.62
CA TYR A 43 -5.38 -13.96 -13.35
C TYR A 43 -6.09 -12.90 -12.50
N LYS A 44 -5.99 -11.63 -12.87
CA LYS A 44 -6.65 -10.52 -12.18
C LYS A 44 -8.16 -10.76 -12.08
N GLU A 45 -8.70 -10.75 -10.87
CA GLU A 45 -10.15 -10.82 -10.62
C GLU A 45 -10.83 -9.48 -10.98
N PRO A 46 -11.64 -9.42 -12.05
CA PRO A 46 -12.20 -8.16 -12.54
C PRO A 46 -13.31 -7.59 -11.65
N SER A 47 -13.96 -8.39 -10.79
CA SER A 47 -15.02 -7.90 -9.90
C SER A 47 -14.52 -7.10 -8.70
N LEU A 48 -13.21 -7.09 -8.44
CA LEU A 48 -12.57 -6.36 -7.34
C LEU A 48 -11.73 -5.21 -7.89
N ASP A 49 -12.30 -4.32 -8.70
CA ASP A 49 -11.58 -3.23 -9.39
C ASP A 49 -11.43 -1.95 -8.56
N ARG A 50 -12.09 -1.90 -7.40
CA ARG A 50 -11.99 -0.82 -6.41
C ARG A 50 -11.37 -1.32 -5.11
N ARG A 51 -10.68 -0.44 -4.39
CA ARG A 51 -10.09 -0.78 -3.09
C ARG A 51 -11.13 -0.90 -1.97
N ARG A 52 -12.26 -0.19 -2.02
CA ARG A 52 -13.27 -0.20 -0.94
C ARG A 52 -14.19 -1.44 -1.00
N ILE A 53 -13.62 -2.61 -0.71
CA ILE A 53 -14.28 -3.91 -0.87
C ILE A 53 -15.17 -4.24 0.33
N LYS A 54 -16.40 -4.64 0.02
CA LYS A 54 -17.43 -5.09 0.96
C LYS A 54 -17.43 -6.60 1.10
N HIS A 55 -18.00 -7.08 2.21
CA HIS A 55 -18.11 -8.52 2.47
C HIS A 55 -19.00 -9.22 1.42
N SER A 56 -20.05 -8.53 0.98
CA SER A 56 -20.99 -9.02 -0.03
C SER A 56 -20.33 -9.29 -1.38
N GLU A 57 -19.31 -8.51 -1.76
CA GLU A 57 -18.56 -8.66 -3.01
C GLU A 57 -17.70 -9.93 -3.02
N LEU A 58 -17.26 -10.41 -1.84
CA LEU A 58 -16.50 -11.66 -1.74
C LEU A 58 -17.38 -12.92 -1.79
N GLN A 59 -18.68 -12.83 -1.48
CA GLN A 59 -19.53 -14.03 -1.37
C GLN A 59 -19.66 -14.82 -2.69
N PRO A 60 -19.86 -14.18 -3.86
CA PRO A 60 -19.87 -14.91 -5.14
C PRO A 60 -18.55 -15.61 -5.44
N LEU A 61 -17.42 -15.00 -5.08
CA LEU A 61 -16.09 -15.58 -5.29
C LEU A 61 -15.87 -16.79 -4.37
N LEU A 62 -16.25 -16.68 -3.10
CA LEU A 62 -16.18 -17.78 -2.14
C LEU A 62 -17.04 -18.97 -2.58
N GLN A 63 -18.25 -18.72 -3.09
CA GLN A 63 -19.10 -19.77 -3.64
C GLN A 63 -18.45 -20.41 -4.88
N LYS A 64 -17.94 -19.60 -5.82
CA LYS A 64 -17.24 -20.08 -7.03
C LYS A 64 -16.13 -21.06 -6.66
N PHE A 65 -15.24 -20.69 -5.75
CA PHE A 65 -14.13 -21.56 -5.34
C PHE A 65 -14.59 -22.77 -4.52
N GLY A 66 -15.66 -22.65 -3.72
CA GLY A 66 -16.23 -23.79 -2.98
C GLY A 66 -16.83 -24.88 -3.88
N GLU A 67 -17.16 -24.55 -5.13
CA GLU A 67 -17.68 -25.51 -6.13
C GLU A 67 -16.56 -26.14 -6.99
N LYS A 68 -15.30 -25.67 -6.85
CA LYS A 68 -14.15 -26.17 -7.63
C LYS A 68 -13.44 -27.33 -6.93
N GLU A 69 -13.01 -28.31 -7.73
CA GLU A 69 -12.15 -29.39 -7.24
C GLU A 69 -10.78 -28.82 -6.82
N GLY A 70 -10.23 -29.33 -5.73
CA GLY A 70 -8.94 -28.89 -5.18
C GLY A 70 -9.02 -27.68 -4.23
N PHE A 71 -10.19 -27.05 -4.09
CA PHE A 71 -10.43 -25.95 -3.15
C PHE A 71 -11.38 -26.37 -2.04
N GLU A 72 -11.02 -26.07 -0.79
CA GLU A 72 -11.85 -26.28 0.41
C GLU A 72 -12.22 -24.93 1.01
N VAL A 73 -13.51 -24.55 0.92
CA VAL A 73 -14.03 -23.31 1.50
C VAL A 73 -14.86 -23.63 2.73
N THR A 74 -14.41 -23.17 3.91
CA THR A 74 -15.07 -23.42 5.18
C THR A 74 -15.31 -22.12 5.96
N GLN A 75 -16.53 -21.92 6.44
CA GLN A 75 -16.81 -20.85 7.40
C GLN A 75 -16.17 -21.21 8.76
N VAL A 76 -15.19 -20.41 9.20
CA VAL A 76 -14.43 -20.63 10.44
C VAL A 76 -14.87 -19.73 11.59
N GLY A 77 -15.67 -18.70 11.29
CA GLY A 77 -16.20 -17.80 12.29
C GLY A 77 -17.26 -16.85 11.75
N THR A 78 -17.63 -15.90 12.59
CA THR A 78 -18.62 -14.88 12.30
C THR A 78 -18.22 -13.58 13.00
N SER A 79 -18.39 -12.45 12.33
CA SER A 79 -18.18 -11.11 12.91
C SER A 79 -19.27 -10.74 13.91
N ILE A 80 -19.14 -9.58 14.53
CA ILE A 80 -20.13 -9.04 15.48
C ILE A 80 -21.50 -8.84 14.81
N GLU A 81 -21.53 -8.34 13.58
CA GLU A 81 -22.77 -8.12 12.83
C GLU A 81 -23.27 -9.35 12.06
N GLY A 82 -22.66 -10.52 12.27
CA GLY A 82 -23.17 -11.77 11.69
C GLY A 82 -22.57 -12.13 10.32
N ARG A 83 -21.55 -11.42 9.84
CA ARG A 83 -20.89 -11.70 8.55
C ARG A 83 -19.94 -12.89 8.67
N SER A 84 -19.93 -13.76 7.68
CA SER A 84 -19.12 -14.99 7.68
C SER A 84 -17.62 -14.69 7.52
N LEU A 85 -16.78 -15.37 8.29
CA LEU A 85 -15.33 -15.41 8.11
C LEU A 85 -15.00 -16.78 7.51
N ASN A 86 -14.43 -16.81 6.31
CA ASN A 86 -14.26 -18.03 5.53
C ASN A 86 -12.77 -18.30 5.26
N LEU A 87 -12.35 -19.55 5.48
CA LEU A 87 -11.02 -20.05 5.17
C LEU A 87 -11.08 -20.81 3.84
N ILE A 88 -10.19 -20.50 2.91
CA ILE A 88 -10.02 -21.19 1.64
C ILE A 88 -8.72 -21.97 1.72
N SER A 89 -8.75 -23.28 1.50
CA SER A 89 -7.57 -24.15 1.57
C SER A 89 -7.38 -24.91 0.27
N LEU A 90 -6.12 -25.14 -0.12
CA LEU A 90 -5.77 -25.98 -1.27
C LEU A 90 -4.39 -26.62 -1.09
N GLY A 91 -4.13 -27.69 -1.82
CA GLY A 91 -2.91 -28.49 -1.70
C GLY A 91 -3.00 -29.56 -0.63
N GLU A 92 -2.04 -30.49 -0.68
CA GLU A 92 -2.00 -31.69 0.17
C GLU A 92 -0.63 -31.88 0.83
N GLY A 93 0.25 -30.89 0.71
CA GLY A 93 1.60 -30.97 1.24
C GLY A 93 1.68 -30.85 2.76
N GLU A 94 2.83 -31.26 3.31
CA GLU A 94 3.09 -31.32 4.75
C GLU A 94 3.50 -29.97 5.35
N THR A 95 3.84 -28.97 4.53
CA THR A 95 4.17 -27.62 5.00
C THR A 95 2.94 -26.72 4.92
N ASP A 96 2.47 -26.25 6.06
CA ASP A 96 1.29 -25.40 6.15
C ASP A 96 1.67 -23.91 6.00
N VAL A 97 1.02 -23.22 5.06
CA VAL A 97 1.21 -21.78 4.81
C VAL A 97 -0.11 -21.06 5.03
N PHE A 98 -0.16 -20.17 6.02
CA PHE A 98 -1.37 -19.44 6.38
C PHE A 98 -1.26 -17.95 6.06
N LEU A 99 -2.20 -17.43 5.26
CA LEU A 99 -2.30 -16.03 4.89
C LEU A 99 -3.61 -15.45 5.40
N TRP A 100 -3.55 -14.29 6.05
CA TRP A 100 -4.75 -13.57 6.45
C TRP A 100 -4.63 -12.09 6.07
N SER A 101 -5.75 -11.52 5.61
CA SER A 101 -5.83 -10.11 5.20
C SER A 101 -7.00 -9.40 5.86
N GLN A 102 -6.95 -8.07 5.78
CA GLN A 102 -8.03 -7.17 6.16
C GLN A 102 -8.52 -7.41 7.60
N MET A 103 -7.57 -7.63 8.52
CA MET A 103 -7.83 -7.55 9.96
C MET A 103 -8.12 -6.12 10.41
N HIS A 104 -7.64 -5.15 9.63
CA HIS A 104 -8.16 -3.79 9.60
C HIS A 104 -9.05 -3.65 8.37
N GLY A 105 -10.24 -3.07 8.55
CA GLY A 105 -11.25 -3.04 7.49
C GLY A 105 -10.90 -2.15 6.31
N ASP A 106 -10.05 -1.15 6.53
CA ASP A 106 -9.54 -0.17 5.56
C ASP A 106 -8.25 -0.61 4.84
N GLU A 107 -7.86 -1.89 4.96
CA GLU A 107 -6.63 -2.43 4.38
C GLU A 107 -6.92 -3.60 3.40
N PRO A 108 -7.50 -3.29 2.21
CA PRO A 108 -8.10 -4.27 1.29
C PRO A 108 -7.14 -4.80 0.21
N THR A 109 -5.94 -4.22 0.06
CA THR A 109 -5.11 -4.43 -1.15
C THR A 109 -4.73 -5.88 -1.33
N ALA A 110 -4.28 -6.53 -0.25
CA ALA A 110 -3.89 -7.93 -0.31
C ALA A 110 -5.09 -8.88 -0.41
N THR A 111 -6.28 -8.48 0.04
CA THR A 111 -7.52 -9.25 -0.19
C THR A 111 -7.78 -9.42 -1.68
N GLN A 112 -7.61 -8.35 -2.48
CA GLN A 112 -7.71 -8.43 -3.94
C GLN A 112 -6.68 -9.40 -4.52
N ALA A 113 -5.43 -9.27 -4.09
CA ALA A 113 -4.34 -10.13 -4.56
C ALA A 113 -4.57 -11.61 -4.22
N ILE A 114 -5.19 -11.94 -3.07
CA ILE A 114 -5.56 -13.32 -2.74
C ILE A 114 -6.47 -13.91 -3.82
N PHE A 115 -7.47 -13.18 -4.29
CA PHE A 115 -8.36 -13.69 -5.34
C PHE A 115 -7.67 -13.83 -6.70
N ASP A 116 -6.67 -13.00 -6.99
CA ASP A 116 -5.81 -13.18 -8.18
C ASP A 116 -4.95 -14.46 -8.07
N ILE A 117 -4.42 -14.71 -6.87
CA ILE A 117 -3.65 -15.93 -6.57
C ILE A 117 -4.53 -17.17 -6.71
N LEU A 118 -5.77 -17.12 -6.21
CA LEU A 118 -6.72 -18.22 -6.35
C LEU A 118 -7.08 -18.47 -7.83
N ASN A 119 -7.28 -17.42 -8.62
CA ASN A 119 -7.47 -17.52 -10.07
C ASN A 119 -6.23 -18.11 -10.78
N PHE A 120 -5.01 -17.78 -10.35
CA PHE A 120 -3.79 -18.42 -10.82
C PHE A 120 -3.78 -19.93 -10.51
N PHE A 121 -4.21 -20.34 -9.32
CA PHE A 121 -4.28 -21.75 -8.98
C PHE A 121 -5.36 -22.50 -9.77
N ASP A 122 -6.51 -21.88 -10.04
CA ASP A 122 -7.62 -22.45 -10.82
C ASP A 122 -7.36 -22.51 -12.35
N SER A 123 -6.35 -21.82 -12.86
CA SER A 123 -6.05 -21.79 -14.30
C SER A 123 -5.47 -23.12 -14.85
N GLU A 124 -5.40 -23.28 -16.17
CA GLU A 124 -4.71 -24.43 -16.81
C GLU A 124 -3.20 -24.19 -17.01
N ASP A 125 -2.74 -22.94 -16.85
CA ASP A 125 -1.35 -22.55 -17.01
C ASP A 125 -0.48 -23.05 -15.85
N PHE A 126 0.87 -23.08 -16.01
CA PHE A 126 1.82 -23.42 -14.95
C PHE A 126 1.53 -24.75 -14.22
N THR A 127 0.96 -25.73 -14.93
CA THR A 127 0.50 -26.99 -14.33
C THR A 127 1.63 -27.71 -13.58
N GLU A 128 2.84 -27.77 -14.14
CA GLU A 128 3.98 -28.46 -13.50
C GLU A 128 4.40 -27.74 -12.20
N GLU A 129 4.52 -26.42 -12.24
CA GLU A 129 4.93 -25.59 -11.10
C GLU A 129 3.87 -25.60 -10.00
N LYS A 130 2.59 -25.46 -10.34
CA LYS A 130 1.49 -25.52 -9.37
C LYS A 130 1.39 -26.89 -8.72
N ASN A 131 1.53 -27.97 -9.47
CA ASN A 131 1.55 -29.32 -8.91
C ASN A 131 2.74 -29.52 -7.97
N ALA A 132 3.92 -28.99 -8.31
CA ALA A 132 5.08 -29.03 -7.44
C ALA A 132 4.84 -28.24 -6.14
N ILE A 133 4.21 -27.06 -6.22
CA ILE A 133 3.85 -26.24 -5.06
C ILE A 133 2.84 -26.98 -4.17
N LEU A 134 1.70 -27.42 -4.73
CA LEU A 134 0.59 -27.99 -3.98
C LEU A 134 0.87 -29.40 -3.43
N LYS A 135 1.92 -30.06 -3.93
CA LYS A 135 2.41 -31.33 -3.37
C LYS A 135 3.25 -31.13 -2.11
N GLU A 136 3.99 -30.02 -2.02
CA GLU A 136 4.86 -29.73 -0.87
C GLU A 136 4.15 -28.85 0.17
N LEU A 137 3.20 -28.02 -0.28
CA LEU A 137 2.47 -27.08 0.57
C LEU A 137 0.99 -27.40 0.68
N ARG A 138 0.44 -27.14 1.86
CA ARG A 138 -0.98 -26.86 2.06
C ARG A 138 -1.15 -25.38 2.36
N ILE A 139 -1.94 -24.68 1.57
CA ILE A 139 -2.03 -23.21 1.59
C ILE A 139 -3.43 -22.82 2.05
N HIS A 140 -3.49 -21.89 3.01
CA HIS A 140 -4.71 -21.44 3.66
C HIS A 140 -4.86 -19.92 3.56
N PHE A 141 -6.00 -19.44 3.07
CA PHE A 141 -6.32 -18.02 2.94
C PHE A 141 -7.54 -17.66 3.79
N LEU A 142 -7.38 -16.66 4.66
CA LEU A 142 -8.47 -15.97 5.36
C LEU A 142 -8.58 -14.54 4.77
N PRO A 143 -9.31 -14.36 3.65
CA PRO A 143 -9.25 -13.13 2.85
C PRO A 143 -9.90 -11.89 3.51
N MET A 144 -10.72 -12.06 4.54
CA MET A 144 -11.33 -10.90 5.22
C MET A 144 -11.62 -11.25 6.67
N LEU A 145 -10.73 -10.82 7.57
CA LEU A 145 -10.90 -11.08 9.00
C LEU A 145 -11.88 -10.09 9.67
N ASN A 146 -11.91 -8.82 9.23
CA ASN A 146 -12.75 -7.77 9.79
C ASN A 146 -13.79 -7.25 8.78
N PRO A 147 -14.81 -8.07 8.44
CA PRO A 147 -15.82 -7.66 7.48
C PRO A 147 -16.66 -6.48 7.98
N ASP A 148 -16.87 -6.32 9.29
CA ASP A 148 -17.65 -5.20 9.82
C ASP A 148 -16.92 -3.86 9.66
N GLY A 149 -15.59 -3.85 9.80
CA GLY A 149 -14.77 -2.67 9.50
C GLY A 149 -14.72 -2.38 8.00
N ALA A 150 -14.62 -3.41 7.16
CA ALA A 150 -14.57 -3.28 5.70
C ALA A 150 -15.80 -2.56 5.12
N GLU A 151 -16.97 -2.84 5.70
CA GLU A 151 -18.25 -2.28 5.26
C GLU A 151 -18.32 -0.77 5.40
N ILE A 152 -17.54 -0.22 6.33
CA ILE A 152 -17.44 1.22 6.57
C ILE A 152 -16.02 1.76 6.34
N PHE A 153 -15.18 1.00 5.62
CA PHE A 153 -13.79 1.33 5.31
C PHE A 153 -13.01 1.86 6.52
N HIS A 154 -13.05 1.09 7.62
CA HIS A 154 -12.48 1.52 8.90
C HIS A 154 -11.57 0.46 9.52
N ARG A 155 -10.45 0.92 10.09
CA ARG A 155 -9.46 0.09 10.76
C ARG A 155 -10.01 -0.87 11.80
N ARG A 156 -10.93 -0.40 12.65
CA ARG A 156 -11.41 -1.15 13.82
C ARG A 156 -12.66 -1.94 13.50
N ASN A 157 -12.87 -3.03 14.23
CA ASN A 157 -14.12 -3.79 14.12
C ASN A 157 -15.31 -3.01 14.70
N ARG A 158 -16.48 -3.63 14.72
CA ARG A 158 -17.72 -2.99 15.19
C ARG A 158 -17.69 -2.49 16.64
N LEU A 159 -16.86 -3.06 17.51
CA LEU A 159 -16.68 -2.60 18.90
C LEU A 159 -15.67 -1.44 19.02
N GLY A 160 -15.05 -1.00 17.93
CA GLY A 160 -13.93 -0.07 17.97
C GLY A 160 -12.62 -0.70 18.47
N ILE A 161 -12.53 -2.04 18.45
CA ILE A 161 -11.30 -2.75 18.83
C ILE A 161 -10.38 -2.84 17.61
N ASP A 162 -9.12 -2.50 17.82
CA ASP A 162 -8.04 -2.86 16.89
C ASP A 162 -7.76 -4.35 17.09
N ILE A 163 -8.17 -5.18 16.12
CA ILE A 163 -7.98 -6.64 16.23
C ILE A 163 -6.48 -6.95 16.35
N ASN A 164 -5.61 -6.18 15.68
CA ASN A 164 -4.16 -6.32 15.79
C ASN A 164 -3.58 -5.72 17.08
N ARG A 165 -4.40 -5.45 18.10
CA ARG A 165 -3.99 -5.13 19.48
C ARG A 165 -4.74 -5.96 20.51
N ASP A 166 -5.32 -7.08 20.10
CA ASP A 166 -6.18 -7.93 20.91
C ASP A 166 -5.69 -9.40 21.01
N ALA A 167 -4.45 -9.71 20.60
CA ALA A 167 -3.93 -11.08 20.57
C ALA A 167 -3.78 -11.73 21.96
N LEU A 168 -3.67 -10.93 23.02
CA LEU A 168 -3.52 -11.44 24.41
C LEU A 168 -4.85 -11.75 25.08
N ARG A 169 -5.87 -10.93 24.82
CA ARG A 169 -7.17 -11.01 25.52
C ARG A 169 -8.28 -11.59 24.67
N LEU A 170 -8.14 -11.56 23.34
CA LEU A 170 -9.08 -12.14 22.39
C LEU A 170 -10.52 -11.70 22.68
N GLN A 171 -10.73 -10.39 22.84
CA GLN A 171 -12.05 -9.83 23.15
C GLN A 171 -12.96 -9.79 21.92
N SER A 172 -12.40 -9.58 20.73
CA SER A 172 -13.11 -9.56 19.45
C SER A 172 -13.40 -11.00 18.97
N PRO A 173 -14.62 -11.29 18.46
CA PRO A 173 -14.90 -12.60 17.86
C PRO A 173 -14.03 -12.87 16.63
N GLU A 174 -13.63 -11.83 15.90
CA GLU A 174 -12.67 -11.92 14.81
C GLU A 174 -11.30 -12.38 15.33
N GLY A 175 -10.76 -11.73 16.38
CA GLY A 175 -9.49 -12.15 16.99
C GLY A 175 -9.52 -13.56 17.57
N GLN A 176 -10.64 -13.96 18.19
CA GLN A 176 -10.84 -15.35 18.64
C GLN A 176 -10.84 -16.35 17.47
N THR A 177 -11.45 -15.97 16.34
CA THR A 177 -11.47 -16.79 15.12
C THR A 177 -10.06 -16.97 14.57
N LEU A 178 -9.31 -15.88 14.42
CA LEU A 178 -7.92 -15.95 13.95
C LEU A 178 -7.05 -16.83 14.86
N LYS A 179 -7.19 -16.70 16.19
CA LYS A 179 -6.47 -17.55 17.15
C LYS A 179 -6.83 -19.02 17.00
N LYS A 180 -8.11 -19.36 16.84
CA LYS A 180 -8.57 -20.75 16.66
C LYS A 180 -8.03 -21.36 15.38
N VAL A 181 -8.08 -20.62 14.26
CA VAL A 181 -7.53 -21.06 12.97
C VAL A 181 -6.03 -21.30 13.10
N ARG A 182 -5.29 -20.33 13.67
CA ARG A 182 -3.86 -20.49 13.93
C ARG A 182 -3.55 -21.72 14.78
N ASP A 183 -4.30 -21.97 15.85
CA ASP A 183 -4.10 -23.12 16.73
C ASP A 183 -4.46 -24.46 16.07
N SER A 184 -5.40 -24.46 15.12
CA SER A 184 -5.75 -25.68 14.37
C SER A 184 -4.76 -26.02 13.27
N LEU A 185 -4.12 -25.02 12.67
CA LEU A 185 -3.18 -25.21 11.58
C LEU A 185 -1.75 -25.44 12.09
N GLU A 186 -1.34 -24.73 13.15
CA GLU A 186 0.07 -24.67 13.60
C GLU A 186 1.06 -24.41 12.44
N ALA A 187 0.64 -23.56 11.49
CA ALA A 187 1.33 -23.35 10.22
C ALA A 187 2.82 -23.01 10.35
N ASP A 188 3.64 -23.57 9.46
CA ASP A 188 5.08 -23.33 9.38
C ASP A 188 5.38 -21.88 8.96
N PHE A 189 4.58 -21.34 8.03
CA PHE A 189 4.70 -19.97 7.53
C PHE A 189 3.39 -19.20 7.65
N GLY A 190 3.51 -17.92 7.96
CA GLY A 190 2.38 -17.00 8.15
C GLY A 190 2.57 -15.71 7.35
N PHE A 191 1.51 -15.22 6.70
CA PHE A 191 1.52 -13.91 6.05
C PHE A 191 0.47 -13.00 6.68
N ASN A 192 0.96 -11.96 7.35
CA ASN A 192 0.15 -10.89 7.91
C ASN A 192 0.02 -9.74 6.91
N LEU A 193 -1.13 -9.67 6.23
CA LEU A 193 -1.30 -8.81 5.07
C LEU A 193 -2.04 -7.52 5.44
N HIS A 194 -1.39 -6.39 5.24
CA HIS A 194 -1.80 -5.06 5.68
C HIS A 194 -1.62 -3.99 4.59
N ASP A 195 -2.18 -2.81 4.86
CA ASP A 195 -1.88 -1.57 4.16
C ASP A 195 -1.28 -0.55 5.13
N GLN A 196 -0.41 0.31 4.60
CA GLN A 196 0.17 1.44 5.32
C GLN A 196 -0.17 2.76 4.65
N SER A 197 0.15 3.86 5.33
CA SER A 197 -0.03 5.21 4.77
C SER A 197 0.76 5.36 3.46
N THR A 198 0.13 5.98 2.47
CA THR A 198 0.76 6.38 1.19
C THR A 198 1.91 7.37 1.37
N TYR A 199 2.05 8.00 2.55
CA TYR A 199 3.09 8.96 2.88
C TYR A 199 4.39 8.35 3.40
N TYR A 200 4.51 7.02 3.42
CA TYR A 200 5.78 6.35 3.68
C TYR A 200 6.64 6.30 2.41
N ASN A 201 7.93 6.56 2.57
CA ASN A 201 8.97 6.41 1.56
C ASN A 201 10.08 5.48 2.04
N ALA A 202 10.82 4.87 1.12
CA ALA A 202 12.06 4.19 1.49
C ALA A 202 13.06 5.23 2.03
N GLU A 203 13.66 4.96 3.19
CA GLU A 203 14.46 5.93 3.95
C GLU A 203 15.48 6.65 3.05
N ARG A 204 15.54 7.98 3.17
CA ARG A 204 16.47 8.86 2.41
C ARG A 204 16.28 8.83 0.89
N THR A 205 15.12 8.42 0.40
CA THR A 205 14.78 8.49 -1.03
C THR A 205 13.40 9.11 -1.22
N PRO A 206 13.12 9.73 -2.38
CA PRO A 206 11.77 10.20 -2.72
C PRO A 206 10.82 9.08 -3.14
N LYS A 207 11.28 7.82 -3.13
CA LYS A 207 10.50 6.69 -3.64
C LYS A 207 9.52 6.23 -2.56
N PRO A 208 8.22 6.09 -2.87
CA PRO A 208 7.27 5.59 -1.90
C PRO A 208 7.67 4.18 -1.45
N ALA A 209 7.38 3.86 -0.19
CA ALA A 209 7.48 2.50 0.31
C ALA A 209 6.22 1.74 -0.14
N THR A 210 6.15 1.43 -1.43
CA THR A 210 5.00 0.78 -2.06
C THR A 210 4.69 -0.56 -1.43
N ILE A 211 5.73 -1.36 -1.16
CA ILE A 211 5.64 -2.58 -0.36
C ILE A 211 6.65 -2.49 0.77
N SER A 212 6.23 -2.75 2.00
CA SER A 212 7.17 -2.93 3.11
C SER A 212 7.06 -4.31 3.71
N TYR A 213 8.20 -4.86 4.11
CA TYR A 213 8.28 -6.17 4.75
C TYR A 213 8.72 -6.07 6.20
N LEU A 214 8.32 -7.05 7.00
CA LEU A 214 8.82 -7.26 8.35
C LEU A 214 8.75 -8.74 8.72
N ALA A 215 9.83 -9.25 9.32
CA ALA A 215 9.79 -10.46 10.13
C ALA A 215 9.57 -10.02 11.59
N PRO A 216 8.36 -10.15 12.15
CA PRO A 216 8.01 -9.59 13.44
C PRO A 216 8.98 -10.03 14.54
N ALA A 217 9.21 -9.17 15.52
CA ALA A 217 9.94 -9.59 16.71
C ALA A 217 9.06 -10.52 17.57
N TYR A 218 9.67 -11.46 18.28
CA TYR A 218 8.95 -12.31 19.25
C TYR A 218 9.22 -11.93 20.71
N ASN A 219 10.13 -10.98 20.94
CA ASN A 219 10.50 -10.42 22.24
C ASN A 219 11.05 -8.99 22.09
N TYR A 220 11.22 -8.30 23.23
CA TYR A 220 11.71 -6.91 23.27
C TYR A 220 13.16 -6.78 22.80
N GLU A 221 13.96 -7.82 23.01
CA GLU A 221 15.37 -7.91 22.62
C GLU A 221 15.56 -8.07 21.12
N LYS A 222 14.47 -8.33 20.37
CA LYS A 222 14.49 -8.56 18.91
C LYS A 222 15.47 -9.64 18.52
N GLU A 223 15.51 -10.71 19.31
CA GLU A 223 16.34 -11.87 19.00
C GLU A 223 15.92 -12.53 17.68
N ILE A 224 16.83 -13.30 17.09
CA ILE A 224 16.61 -14.03 15.85
C ILE A 224 16.77 -15.52 16.17
N ASN A 225 15.64 -16.22 16.26
CA ASN A 225 15.59 -17.68 16.29
C ASN A 225 15.41 -18.23 14.86
N GLU A 226 15.36 -19.55 14.70
CA GLU A 226 15.19 -20.19 13.38
C GLU A 226 13.92 -19.74 12.66
N VAL A 227 12.80 -19.66 13.40
CA VAL A 227 11.49 -19.23 12.87
C VAL A 227 11.54 -17.80 12.32
N ARG A 228 12.17 -16.86 13.03
CA ARG A 228 12.32 -15.47 12.55
C ARG A 228 13.33 -15.38 11.41
N ALA A 229 14.39 -16.18 11.48
CA ALA A 229 15.41 -16.25 10.43
C ALA A 229 14.82 -16.71 9.10
N ASP A 230 13.92 -17.71 9.11
CA ASP A 230 13.28 -18.21 7.89
C ASP A 230 12.34 -17.17 7.28
N ALA A 231 11.56 -16.46 8.10
CA ALA A 231 10.77 -15.31 7.62
C ALA A 231 11.66 -14.23 6.98
N MET A 232 12.79 -13.89 7.60
CA MET A 232 13.76 -12.92 7.04
C MET A 232 14.33 -13.38 5.70
N ARG A 233 14.69 -14.66 5.55
CA ARG A 233 15.21 -15.22 4.28
C ARG A 233 14.17 -15.17 3.16
N VAL A 234 12.92 -15.51 3.47
CA VAL A 234 11.82 -15.39 2.49
C VAL A 234 11.61 -13.92 2.09
N ILE A 235 11.70 -12.98 3.03
CA ILE A 235 11.63 -11.54 2.74
C ILE A 235 12.77 -11.10 1.80
N VAL A 236 14.00 -11.55 2.04
CA VAL A 236 15.12 -11.25 1.14
C VAL A 236 14.84 -11.75 -0.28
N PHE A 237 14.29 -12.96 -0.41
CA PHE A 237 13.87 -13.48 -1.72
C PHE A 237 12.83 -12.58 -2.38
N MET A 238 11.72 -12.27 -1.68
CA MET A 238 10.65 -11.42 -2.20
C MET A 238 11.17 -10.03 -2.61
N ASN A 239 11.99 -9.40 -1.77
CA ASN A 239 12.62 -8.12 -2.09
C ASN A 239 13.45 -8.22 -3.38
N SER A 240 14.27 -9.25 -3.54
CA SER A 240 15.06 -9.43 -4.77
C SER A 240 14.22 -9.51 -6.04
N ILE A 241 13.00 -10.07 -5.95
CA ILE A 241 12.04 -10.11 -7.06
C ILE A 241 11.42 -8.72 -7.26
N LEU A 242 10.90 -8.09 -6.21
CA LEU A 242 10.23 -6.79 -6.33
C LEU A 242 11.18 -5.67 -6.76
N GLN A 243 12.48 -5.74 -6.47
CA GLN A 243 13.44 -4.76 -6.99
C GLN A 243 13.50 -4.72 -8.53
N LYS A 244 13.05 -5.77 -9.23
CA LYS A 244 12.96 -5.79 -10.71
C LYS A 244 11.81 -4.94 -11.24
N TYR A 245 10.74 -4.75 -10.47
CA TYR A 245 9.48 -4.13 -10.92
C TYR A 245 9.17 -2.82 -10.19
N ALA A 246 9.57 -2.73 -8.92
CA ALA A 246 9.37 -1.59 -8.04
C ALA A 246 10.72 -1.17 -7.42
N GLN A 247 11.70 -0.89 -8.28
CA GLN A 247 13.09 -0.62 -7.86
C GLN A 247 13.16 0.52 -6.84
N GLY A 248 13.71 0.24 -5.66
CA GLY A 248 13.84 1.19 -4.55
C GLY A 248 12.52 1.61 -3.89
N GLN A 249 11.41 0.95 -4.20
CA GLN A 249 10.09 1.17 -3.57
C GLN A 249 9.73 0.07 -2.55
N VAL A 250 10.71 -0.74 -2.17
CA VAL A 250 10.57 -1.75 -1.11
C VAL A 250 11.23 -1.24 0.16
N GLY A 251 10.49 -1.26 1.27
CA GLY A 251 10.99 -0.84 2.58
C GLY A 251 10.91 -1.95 3.64
N ARG A 252 11.45 -1.65 4.82
CA ARG A 252 11.37 -2.48 6.03
C ARG A 252 10.57 -1.76 7.09
N TYR A 253 9.46 -2.37 7.52
CA TYR A 253 8.61 -1.81 8.55
C TYR A 253 9.30 -1.85 9.92
N ASN A 254 8.85 -1.03 10.87
CA ASN A 254 9.42 -0.98 12.22
C ASN A 254 9.22 -2.31 12.94
N ASP A 255 10.30 -2.88 13.48
CA ASP A 255 10.33 -4.18 14.15
C ASP A 255 10.22 -4.10 15.69
N SER A 256 9.73 -2.99 16.22
CA SER A 256 9.46 -2.85 17.66
C SER A 256 8.41 -3.85 18.11
N PHE A 257 8.74 -4.65 19.12
CA PHE A 257 7.84 -5.66 19.66
C PHE A 257 6.59 -5.03 20.29
N GLU A 258 5.42 -5.39 19.77
CA GLU A 258 4.10 -5.07 20.30
C GLU A 258 3.44 -6.36 20.79
N PRO A 259 3.48 -6.65 22.12
CA PRO A 259 3.04 -7.92 22.67
C PRO A 259 1.55 -8.19 22.47
N ARG A 260 0.75 -7.21 22.03
CA ARG A 260 -0.67 -7.37 21.74
C ARG A 260 -0.99 -7.62 20.27
N ALA A 261 0.00 -7.50 19.38
CA ALA A 261 -0.17 -7.71 17.94
C ALA A 261 -0.23 -9.19 17.59
N PHE A 262 -1.05 -9.55 16.61
CA PHE A 262 -1.15 -10.93 16.15
C PHE A 262 0.12 -11.37 15.43
N GLY A 263 0.72 -10.54 14.57
CA GLY A 263 1.97 -10.87 13.88
C GLY A 263 3.09 -11.31 14.84
N ASP A 264 3.38 -10.49 15.84
CA ASP A 264 4.38 -10.76 16.88
C ASP A 264 4.07 -12.02 17.70
N ASN A 265 2.79 -12.24 18.03
CA ASN A 265 2.40 -13.42 18.81
C ASN A 265 2.43 -14.69 17.96
N ILE A 266 2.01 -14.66 16.70
CA ILE A 266 2.07 -15.81 15.79
C ILE A 266 3.52 -16.20 15.51
N GLN A 267 4.41 -15.21 15.34
CA GLN A 267 5.85 -15.41 15.32
C GLN A 267 6.36 -16.09 16.60
N LYS A 268 5.97 -15.55 17.75
CA LYS A 268 6.34 -16.09 19.07
C LYS A 268 5.80 -17.50 19.30
N TRP A 269 4.66 -17.84 18.73
CA TRP A 269 4.05 -19.16 18.86
C TRP A 269 4.60 -20.19 17.86
N GLY A 270 5.61 -19.83 17.06
CA GLY A 270 6.40 -20.78 16.28
C GLY A 270 6.20 -20.74 14.76
N THR A 271 5.39 -19.82 14.25
CA THR A 271 5.15 -19.67 12.80
C THR A 271 6.10 -18.62 12.22
N SER A 272 6.76 -18.92 11.10
CA SER A 272 7.63 -17.99 10.37
C SER A 272 6.78 -16.91 9.72
N THR A 273 6.52 -15.84 10.47
CA THR A 273 5.53 -14.82 10.14
C THR A 273 6.18 -13.69 9.34
N ILE A 274 5.54 -13.32 8.25
CA ILE A 274 5.97 -12.28 7.33
C ILE A 274 4.84 -11.25 7.25
N LEU A 275 5.14 -10.02 7.61
CA LEU A 275 4.22 -8.89 7.44
C LEU A 275 4.52 -8.22 6.09
N ILE A 276 3.46 -7.98 5.31
CA ILE A 276 3.49 -7.22 4.06
C ILE A 276 2.57 -6.02 4.25
N GLU A 277 3.11 -4.82 4.03
CA GLU A 277 2.39 -3.54 4.14
C GLU A 277 2.31 -2.88 2.76
N SER A 278 1.08 -2.66 2.29
CA SER A 278 0.79 -2.02 1.00
C SER A 278 0.67 -0.50 1.17
N GLY A 279 1.68 0.24 0.70
CA GLY A 279 1.77 1.69 0.84
C GLY A 279 1.10 2.47 -0.28
N GLY A 280 1.84 3.41 -0.87
CA GLY A 280 1.40 4.19 -2.03
C GLY A 280 2.22 3.92 -3.28
N TYR A 281 1.64 4.25 -4.42
CA TYR A 281 2.26 4.22 -5.74
C TYR A 281 1.69 5.39 -6.54
N LEU A 282 2.53 6.03 -7.35
CA LEU A 282 2.13 7.22 -8.10
C LEU A 282 0.99 6.88 -9.06
N ASP A 283 -0.05 7.72 -9.10
CA ASP A 283 -1.23 7.59 -9.97
C ASP A 283 -2.00 6.26 -9.80
N ASP A 284 -1.97 5.65 -8.61
CA ASP A 284 -2.64 4.38 -8.32
C ASP A 284 -3.61 4.48 -7.10
N PRO A 285 -4.64 5.34 -7.15
CA PRO A 285 -5.54 5.55 -6.02
C PRO A 285 -6.28 4.27 -5.61
N GLU A 286 -6.63 3.41 -6.58
CA GLU A 286 -7.29 2.12 -6.38
C GLU A 286 -6.33 0.96 -6.07
N LYS A 287 -5.03 1.25 -5.92
CA LYS A 287 -3.97 0.30 -5.52
C LYS A 287 -3.83 -0.92 -6.43
N GLN A 288 -4.09 -0.76 -7.73
CA GLN A 288 -4.08 -1.84 -8.72
C GLN A 288 -2.67 -2.31 -9.08
N GLU A 289 -1.67 -1.41 -9.12
CA GLU A 289 -0.27 -1.83 -9.27
C GLU A 289 0.23 -2.46 -7.97
N ILE A 290 -0.16 -1.93 -6.82
CA ILE A 290 0.24 -2.50 -5.51
C ILE A 290 -0.38 -3.89 -5.31
N ARG A 291 -1.62 -4.12 -5.77
CA ARG A 291 -2.26 -5.44 -5.85
C ARG A 291 -1.44 -6.42 -6.68
N LYS A 292 -0.97 -6.01 -7.86
CA LYS A 292 -0.08 -6.80 -8.72
C LYS A 292 1.22 -7.15 -8.01
N LEU A 293 1.84 -6.20 -7.33
CA LEU A 293 3.07 -6.43 -6.57
C LEU A 293 2.85 -7.40 -5.39
N ASN A 294 1.70 -7.33 -4.71
CA ASN A 294 1.32 -8.32 -3.70
C ASN A 294 1.18 -9.73 -4.31
N TYR A 295 0.48 -9.86 -5.44
CA TYR A 295 0.34 -11.12 -6.18
C TYR A 295 1.71 -11.75 -6.49
N VAL A 296 2.61 -10.98 -7.10
CA VAL A 296 3.95 -11.44 -7.48
C VAL A 296 4.79 -11.78 -6.25
N SER A 297 4.75 -10.93 -5.22
CA SER A 297 5.49 -11.13 -3.98
C SER A 297 5.07 -12.41 -3.27
N ILE A 298 3.77 -12.61 -3.07
CA ILE A 298 3.23 -13.75 -2.31
C ILE A 298 3.46 -15.05 -3.08
N LEU A 299 3.21 -15.11 -4.39
CA LEU A 299 3.48 -16.32 -5.18
C LEU A 299 4.97 -16.65 -5.27
N SER A 300 5.85 -15.64 -5.31
CA SER A 300 7.30 -15.86 -5.23
C SER A 300 7.70 -16.43 -3.87
N ALA A 301 7.06 -15.97 -2.78
CA ALA A 301 7.27 -16.52 -1.45
C ALA A 301 6.82 -17.98 -1.35
N ILE A 302 5.61 -18.29 -1.82
CA ILE A 302 5.06 -19.65 -1.89
C ILE A 302 6.00 -20.57 -2.68
N TYR A 303 6.49 -20.12 -3.84
CA TYR A 303 7.43 -20.88 -4.66
C TYR A 303 8.76 -21.17 -3.93
N THR A 304 9.37 -20.18 -3.28
CA THR A 304 10.65 -20.39 -2.59
C THR A 304 10.48 -21.27 -1.35
N ILE A 305 9.33 -21.20 -0.66
CA ILE A 305 8.98 -22.08 0.47
C ILE A 305 8.83 -23.52 -0.03
N ALA A 306 8.02 -23.76 -1.07
CA ALA A 306 7.79 -25.09 -1.65
C ALA A 306 9.09 -25.76 -2.12
N THR A 307 10.02 -24.97 -2.69
CA THR A 307 11.30 -25.47 -3.18
C THR A 307 12.41 -25.45 -2.13
N ALA A 308 12.12 -24.97 -0.91
CA ALA A 308 13.07 -24.72 0.18
C ALA A 308 14.30 -23.87 -0.21
N LYS A 309 14.26 -23.14 -1.32
CA LYS A 309 15.40 -22.35 -1.85
C LYS A 309 15.78 -21.20 -0.92
N TYR A 310 14.82 -20.67 -0.14
CA TYR A 310 15.09 -19.62 0.84
C TYR A 310 16.17 -20.02 1.85
N LYS A 311 16.35 -21.31 2.15
CA LYS A 311 17.35 -21.79 3.13
C LYS A 311 18.79 -21.45 2.72
N ASN A 312 19.05 -21.25 1.43
CA ASN A 312 20.36 -20.90 0.89
C ASN A 312 20.64 -19.39 0.88
N ILE A 313 19.67 -18.57 1.32
CA ILE A 313 19.77 -17.12 1.31
C ILE A 313 20.49 -16.65 2.58
N ASP A 314 21.46 -15.75 2.42
CA ASP A 314 22.11 -15.10 3.53
C ASP A 314 21.12 -14.13 4.21
N ILE A 315 20.90 -14.36 5.51
CA ILE A 315 20.01 -13.54 6.32
C ILE A 315 20.53 -12.11 6.47
N ALA A 316 21.85 -11.88 6.35
CA ALA A 316 22.43 -10.55 6.47
C ALA A 316 21.89 -9.56 5.42
N GLU A 317 21.43 -10.06 4.27
CA GLU A 317 20.80 -9.25 3.22
C GLU A 317 19.48 -8.60 3.66
N TYR A 318 18.85 -9.10 4.73
CA TYR A 318 17.65 -8.50 5.30
C TYR A 318 17.90 -7.08 5.82
N GLU A 319 19.10 -6.82 6.36
CA GLU A 319 19.50 -5.51 6.85
C GLU A 319 19.79 -4.50 5.73
N ASN A 320 19.95 -4.96 4.49
CA ASN A 320 20.16 -4.09 3.33
C ASN A 320 18.85 -3.49 2.81
N ILE A 321 17.68 -3.97 3.27
CA ILE A 321 16.38 -3.39 2.93
C ILE A 321 16.23 -2.09 3.74
N PRO A 322 16.05 -0.92 3.09
CA PRO A 322 15.95 0.36 3.78
C PRO A 322 14.72 0.38 4.68
N HIS A 323 14.79 1.07 5.82
CA HIS A 323 13.60 1.29 6.64
C HIS A 323 12.57 2.17 5.93
N ASN A 324 11.33 2.14 6.41
CA ASN A 324 10.37 3.17 6.05
C ASN A 324 10.73 4.49 6.76
N ASP A 325 10.53 5.60 6.06
CA ASP A 325 10.49 6.95 6.62
C ASP A 325 9.16 7.61 6.20
N ARG A 326 8.72 8.65 6.92
CA ARG A 326 7.44 9.34 6.67
C ARG A 326 7.68 10.78 6.26
N LYS A 327 8.28 10.92 5.07
CA LYS A 327 8.73 12.20 4.50
C LYS A 327 8.14 12.49 3.12
N LEU A 328 7.16 11.70 2.68
CA LEU A 328 6.47 11.89 1.40
C LEU A 328 5.15 12.65 1.60
N VAL A 329 4.84 13.56 0.70
CA VAL A 329 3.57 14.31 0.62
C VAL A 329 3.02 14.27 -0.80
N ASP A 330 1.78 14.67 -1.03
CA ASP A 330 1.18 14.62 -2.38
C ASP A 330 1.81 15.69 -3.29
N LEU A 331 1.84 16.94 -2.82
CA LEU A 331 2.44 18.05 -3.54
C LEU A 331 3.44 18.79 -2.64
N LYS A 332 4.66 18.96 -3.15
CA LYS A 332 5.68 19.83 -2.55
C LYS A 332 5.94 21.03 -3.46
N LEU A 333 5.74 22.24 -2.94
CA LEU A 333 6.25 23.46 -3.55
C LEU A 333 7.62 23.75 -2.95
N GLU A 334 8.65 23.82 -3.78
CA GLU A 334 10.04 24.06 -3.34
C GLU A 334 10.45 25.51 -3.65
N GLY A 335 10.80 26.28 -2.62
CA GLY A 335 11.32 27.64 -2.78
C GLY A 335 10.30 28.68 -3.25
N VAL A 336 9.04 28.61 -2.79
CA VAL A 336 8.01 29.59 -3.14
C VAL A 336 8.12 30.86 -2.27
N THR A 337 7.77 32.02 -2.84
CA THR A 337 7.67 33.28 -2.11
C THR A 337 6.26 33.46 -1.53
N TYR A 338 6.17 33.78 -0.25
CA TYR A 338 4.94 34.19 0.42
C TYR A 338 5.10 35.60 0.98
N GLU A 339 4.18 36.50 0.64
CA GLU A 339 4.17 37.88 1.14
C GLU A 339 3.24 37.99 2.35
N LEU A 340 3.75 38.54 3.45
CA LEU A 340 2.98 38.71 4.68
C LEU A 340 3.43 39.98 5.41
N GLU A 341 2.48 40.83 5.80
CA GLU A 341 2.72 42.10 6.52
C GLU A 341 3.75 43.03 5.82
N GLY A 342 3.84 42.95 4.49
CA GLY A 342 4.74 43.76 3.67
C GLY A 342 6.16 43.21 3.50
N ASP A 343 6.46 42.06 4.09
CA ASP A 343 7.74 41.34 3.92
C ASP A 343 7.57 40.09 3.04
N SER A 344 8.64 39.67 2.37
CA SER A 344 8.69 38.47 1.53
C SER A 344 9.45 37.34 2.23
N TYR A 345 8.85 36.15 2.25
CA TYR A 345 9.39 34.95 2.88
C TYR A 345 9.56 33.84 1.86
N LEU A 346 10.77 33.30 1.75
CA LEU A 346 11.05 32.10 0.97
C LEU A 346 10.79 30.86 1.82
N MET A 347 9.99 29.92 1.32
CA MET A 347 9.70 28.67 2.03
C MET A 347 9.33 27.54 1.07
N ASP A 348 9.47 26.31 1.56
CA ASP A 348 8.79 25.16 0.98
C ASP A 348 7.40 25.02 1.59
N VAL A 349 6.46 24.43 0.83
CA VAL A 349 5.11 24.11 1.29
C VAL A 349 4.81 22.66 0.94
N ALA A 350 4.43 21.86 1.93
CA ALA A 350 4.00 20.49 1.77
C ALA A 350 2.48 20.38 1.89
N ILE A 351 1.86 19.65 0.97
CA ILE A 351 0.41 19.49 0.87
C ILE A 351 0.06 18.01 0.83
N ASN A 352 -0.93 17.64 1.64
CA ASN A 352 -1.54 16.33 1.62
C ASN A 352 -3.00 16.42 1.14
N GLN A 353 -3.36 15.56 0.21
CA GLN A 353 -4.70 15.31 -0.31
C GLN A 353 -5.37 14.26 0.57
N LEU A 354 -6.08 14.72 1.60
CA LEU A 354 -6.73 13.84 2.57
C LEU A 354 -8.10 13.39 2.06
N GLU A 355 -8.37 12.10 2.16
CA GLU A 355 -9.64 11.51 1.76
C GLU A 355 -10.74 11.77 2.79
N VAL A 356 -11.97 11.97 2.31
CA VAL A 356 -13.20 12.06 3.08
C VAL A 356 -14.21 11.10 2.46
N ASP A 357 -14.72 10.18 3.27
CA ASP A 357 -15.66 9.15 2.82
C ASP A 357 -17.00 9.75 2.36
N GLU A 358 -17.51 9.25 1.23
CA GLU A 358 -18.91 9.46 0.85
C GLU A 358 -19.85 8.55 1.63
N GLU A 359 -21.16 8.86 1.62
CA GLU A 359 -22.16 8.00 2.25
C GLU A 359 -22.10 6.57 1.68
N GLY A 360 -22.12 5.57 2.56
CA GLY A 360 -21.98 4.16 2.19
C GLY A 360 -20.52 3.67 2.07
N ASN A 361 -19.53 4.56 2.14
CA ASN A 361 -18.10 4.22 2.17
C ASN A 361 -17.64 3.39 0.96
N ASN A 362 -18.24 3.64 -0.22
CA ASN A 362 -17.84 3.01 -1.49
C ASN A 362 -16.91 3.92 -2.31
N ASP A 363 -16.93 5.22 -2.02
CA ASP A 363 -16.16 6.25 -2.70
C ASP A 363 -15.73 7.34 -1.72
N PHE A 364 -14.95 8.31 -2.20
CA PHE A 364 -14.40 9.41 -1.40
C PHE A 364 -14.11 10.64 -2.25
N TRP A 365 -13.92 11.76 -1.57
CA TRP A 365 -13.45 13.01 -2.16
C TRP A 365 -12.30 13.58 -1.34
N TYR A 366 -11.54 14.52 -1.89
CA TYR A 366 -10.39 15.08 -1.18
C TYR A 366 -10.73 16.38 -0.46
N SER A 367 -10.31 16.48 0.81
CA SER A 367 -10.23 17.72 1.56
C SER A 367 -8.78 17.97 1.95
N SER A 368 -8.02 18.55 1.04
CA SER A 368 -6.57 18.71 1.18
C SER A 368 -6.19 19.70 2.27
N ARG A 369 -4.97 19.54 2.79
CA ARG A 369 -4.41 20.36 3.87
C ARG A 369 -2.96 20.73 3.58
N VAL A 370 -2.56 21.95 3.91
CA VAL A 370 -1.14 22.26 4.12
C VAL A 370 -0.66 21.39 5.27
N TYR A 371 0.23 20.44 4.98
CA TYR A 371 0.76 19.49 5.96
C TYR A 371 1.86 20.13 6.80
N ASP A 372 2.77 20.86 6.14
CA ASP A 372 3.88 21.57 6.78
C ASP A 372 4.40 22.71 5.87
N GLN A 373 5.16 23.66 6.41
CA GLN A 373 5.76 24.76 5.65
C GLN A 373 7.05 25.27 6.31
N GLY A 374 8.02 25.72 5.52
CA GLY A 374 9.32 26.20 6.01
C GLY A 374 10.50 25.55 5.30
N ASP A 375 11.49 25.05 6.05
CA ASP A 375 12.58 24.23 5.50
C ASP A 375 12.12 22.77 5.44
N LEU A 376 11.76 22.33 4.23
CA LEU A 376 11.34 20.96 3.95
C LEU A 376 12.36 20.26 3.04
N SER A 377 13.65 20.62 3.14
CA SER A 377 14.74 20.02 2.36
C SER A 377 14.89 18.50 2.56
N THR A 378 14.36 17.94 3.65
CA THR A 378 14.34 16.50 3.92
C THR A 378 13.03 15.80 3.51
N TYR A 379 12.06 16.52 2.96
CA TYR A 379 10.78 16.01 2.49
C TYR A 379 10.75 15.89 0.97
N TYR A 380 9.90 14.98 0.50
CA TYR A 380 9.70 14.64 -0.90
C TYR A 380 8.21 14.77 -1.24
N GLY A 381 7.89 15.09 -2.49
CA GLY A 381 6.51 15.04 -3.00
C GLY A 381 6.35 13.91 -4.01
N TYR A 382 5.17 13.30 -4.08
CA TYR A 382 4.74 12.54 -5.27
C TYR A 382 4.84 13.46 -6.50
N GLU A 383 4.34 14.68 -6.36
CA GLU A 383 4.62 15.81 -7.24
C GLU A 383 5.49 16.84 -6.52
N THR A 384 6.55 17.33 -7.19
CA THR A 384 7.37 18.43 -6.69
C THR A 384 7.43 19.53 -7.74
N PHE A 385 6.94 20.72 -7.37
CA PHE A 385 7.00 21.91 -8.20
C PHE A 385 8.09 22.85 -7.70
N LYS A 386 9.07 23.13 -8.56
CA LYS A 386 10.14 24.09 -8.26
C LYS A 386 9.61 25.50 -8.45
N ALA A 387 9.31 26.16 -7.34
CA ALA A 387 8.61 27.43 -7.27
C ALA A 387 9.56 28.63 -7.13
N ASP A 388 10.86 28.46 -7.47
CA ASP A 388 11.81 29.57 -7.51
C ASP A 388 11.30 30.71 -8.39
N GLY A 389 11.15 31.91 -7.80
CA GLY A 389 10.63 33.09 -8.49
C GLY A 389 9.10 33.14 -8.65
N TYR A 390 8.38 32.18 -8.08
CA TYR A 390 6.93 32.23 -7.96
C TYR A 390 6.51 32.83 -6.61
N THR A 391 5.42 33.59 -6.64
CA THR A 391 4.76 34.14 -5.44
C THR A 391 3.38 33.52 -5.27
N ILE A 392 3.03 33.16 -4.04
CA ILE A 392 1.68 32.75 -3.67
C ILE A 392 0.77 33.96 -3.70
N MET A 393 -0.33 33.87 -4.46
CA MET A 393 -1.32 34.95 -4.59
C MET A 393 -2.71 34.44 -4.16
N PRO A 394 -3.46 35.22 -3.36
CA PRO A 394 -4.80 34.84 -2.94
C PRO A 394 -5.78 34.85 -4.12
N GLY A 395 -6.76 33.95 -4.09
CA GLY A 395 -7.82 33.93 -5.09
C GLY A 395 -8.98 34.86 -4.76
N LYS A 396 -9.65 35.36 -5.81
CA LYS A 396 -10.80 36.27 -5.71
C LYS A 396 -12.11 35.54 -5.94
N VAL A 397 -13.21 36.20 -5.56
CA VAL A 397 -14.57 35.79 -5.90
C VAL A 397 -14.94 36.31 -7.29
N TYR A 398 -15.47 35.44 -8.13
CA TYR A 398 -16.03 35.82 -9.42
C TYR A 398 -17.20 36.82 -9.21
N PRO A 399 -17.24 37.97 -9.91
CA PRO A 399 -18.17 39.05 -9.57
C PRO A 399 -19.65 38.72 -9.80
N SER A 400 -19.95 37.77 -10.69
CA SER A 400 -21.33 37.37 -10.97
C SER A 400 -21.69 36.13 -10.18
N GLU A 401 -22.83 36.20 -9.51
CA GLU A 401 -23.46 35.04 -8.87
C GLU A 401 -24.18 34.20 -9.93
N ILE A 402 -23.97 32.90 -9.88
CA ILE A 402 -24.68 31.92 -10.70
C ILE A 402 -25.84 31.32 -9.92
N THR A 403 -26.84 30.82 -10.65
CA THR A 403 -28.05 30.29 -10.01
C THR A 403 -27.95 28.80 -9.73
N ASN A 404 -27.47 28.01 -10.70
CA ASN A 404 -27.62 26.56 -10.74
C ASN A 404 -26.43 25.86 -11.45
N GLU A 405 -26.46 24.53 -11.49
CA GLU A 405 -25.42 23.68 -12.09
C GLU A 405 -25.19 23.97 -13.58
N SER A 406 -26.26 24.19 -14.36
CA SER A 406 -26.12 24.45 -15.80
C SER A 406 -25.33 25.74 -16.07
N GLU A 407 -25.47 26.76 -15.23
CA GLU A 407 -24.65 27.97 -15.33
C GLU A 407 -23.20 27.69 -14.92
N LEU A 408 -22.97 26.89 -13.87
CA LEU A 408 -21.62 26.47 -13.44
C LEU A 408 -20.88 25.72 -14.57
N GLU A 409 -21.53 24.76 -15.21
CA GLU A 409 -20.96 23.98 -16.33
C GLU A 409 -20.67 24.84 -17.56
N SER A 410 -21.37 25.97 -17.73
CA SER A 410 -21.14 26.91 -18.83
C SER A 410 -19.95 27.85 -18.61
N LEU A 411 -19.42 27.90 -17.39
CA LEU A 411 -18.26 28.74 -17.07
C LEU A 411 -16.98 28.15 -17.67
N ASP A 412 -16.19 29.00 -18.29
CA ASP A 412 -14.81 28.66 -18.64
C ASP A 412 -13.95 28.77 -17.38
N ALA A 413 -13.89 27.69 -16.60
CA ALA A 413 -13.15 27.66 -15.34
C ALA A 413 -11.66 27.95 -15.53
N THR A 414 -11.07 27.55 -16.67
CA THR A 414 -9.66 27.86 -16.98
C THR A 414 -9.47 29.36 -17.15
N GLN A 415 -10.38 30.03 -17.86
CA GLN A 415 -10.34 31.48 -18.01
C GLN A 415 -10.56 32.20 -16.68
N LEU A 416 -11.48 31.72 -15.84
CA LEU A 416 -11.69 32.28 -14.50
C LEU A 416 -10.42 32.21 -13.64
N LEU A 417 -9.74 31.07 -13.62
CA LEU A 417 -8.48 30.89 -12.90
C LEU A 417 -7.38 31.83 -13.43
N LYS A 418 -7.27 32.00 -14.76
CA LYS A 418 -6.33 32.96 -15.38
C LYS A 418 -6.59 34.41 -14.97
N GLU A 419 -7.85 34.75 -14.73
CA GLU A 419 -8.26 36.08 -14.24
C GLU A 419 -8.13 36.23 -12.71
N GLY A 420 -7.72 35.16 -12.02
CA GLY A 420 -7.50 35.14 -10.58
C GLY A 420 -8.77 34.87 -9.75
N TYR A 421 -9.82 34.32 -10.37
CA TYR A 421 -11.03 33.91 -9.67
C TYR A 421 -10.93 32.45 -9.26
N LEU A 422 -10.95 32.21 -7.94
CA LEU A 422 -10.85 30.88 -7.33
C LEU A 422 -12.18 30.44 -6.71
N TYR A 423 -13.12 31.38 -6.55
CA TYR A 423 -14.40 31.14 -5.90
C TYR A 423 -15.55 31.66 -6.78
N VAL A 424 -16.65 30.91 -6.85
CA VAL A 424 -17.88 31.27 -7.55
C VAL A 424 -19.04 31.23 -6.56
N ARG A 425 -19.83 32.31 -6.50
CA ARG A 425 -21.06 32.35 -5.71
C ARG A 425 -22.18 31.62 -6.44
N MET A 426 -22.84 30.71 -5.74
CA MET A 426 -23.97 29.97 -6.27
C MET A 426 -25.16 30.07 -5.33
N LYS A 427 -26.31 30.49 -5.88
CA LYS A 427 -27.52 30.74 -5.12
C LYS A 427 -28.17 29.46 -4.60
N GLU A 428 -28.28 28.45 -5.46
CA GLU A 428 -28.95 27.19 -5.16
C GLU A 428 -27.94 26.04 -5.23
N ILE A 429 -27.11 25.90 -4.19
CA ILE A 429 -26.19 24.76 -4.06
C ILE A 429 -27.01 23.56 -3.54
N PRO A 430 -27.13 22.45 -4.31
CA PRO A 430 -27.83 21.25 -3.85
C PRO A 430 -27.26 20.74 -2.52
N GLU A 431 -28.11 20.32 -1.58
CA GLU A 431 -27.66 19.90 -0.23
C GLU A 431 -26.75 18.67 -0.29
N GLU A 432 -26.98 17.80 -1.27
CA GLU A 432 -26.25 16.56 -1.53
C GLU A 432 -24.83 16.78 -2.09
N TRP A 433 -24.51 17.97 -2.59
CA TRP A 433 -23.17 18.23 -3.13
C TRP A 433 -22.14 18.34 -2.00
N LEU A 434 -21.19 17.41 -1.97
CA LEU A 434 -20.09 17.41 -1.00
C LEU A 434 -18.89 18.24 -1.48
N TYR A 435 -18.69 18.29 -2.79
CA TYR A 435 -17.58 18.96 -3.49
C TYR A 435 -18.02 19.39 -4.89
N SER A 436 -17.18 20.18 -5.57
CA SER A 436 -17.37 20.56 -6.98
C SER A 436 -16.39 19.82 -7.88
N SER A 437 -16.85 19.36 -9.04
CA SER A 437 -16.01 18.78 -10.11
C SER A 437 -15.36 19.83 -11.01
N VAL A 438 -15.70 21.12 -10.84
CA VAL A 438 -15.11 22.24 -11.59
C VAL A 438 -13.92 22.78 -10.78
N PRO A 439 -12.81 23.20 -11.42
CA PRO A 439 -11.59 23.63 -10.72
C PRO A 439 -11.68 25.03 -10.08
N VAL A 440 -12.82 25.35 -9.46
CA VAL A 440 -13.06 26.54 -8.64
C VAL A 440 -13.93 26.16 -7.44
N HIS A 441 -13.71 26.81 -6.30
CA HIS A 441 -14.55 26.61 -5.13
C HIS A 441 -15.94 27.20 -5.32
N ILE A 442 -16.96 26.50 -4.85
CA ILE A 442 -18.33 27.03 -4.79
C ILE A 442 -18.57 27.56 -3.38
N ILE A 443 -19.13 28.76 -3.30
CA ILE A 443 -19.50 29.39 -2.03
C ILE A 443 -20.99 29.79 -2.06
N SER A 444 -21.69 29.71 -0.93
CA SER A 444 -23.06 30.22 -0.83
C SER A 444 -23.11 31.74 -0.98
N SER A 445 -24.28 32.28 -1.30
CA SER A 445 -24.49 33.73 -1.50
C SER A 445 -24.00 34.58 -0.32
N GLU A 446 -24.20 34.09 0.90
CA GLU A 446 -23.87 34.79 2.16
C GLU A 446 -22.52 34.38 2.75
N TYR A 447 -21.81 33.41 2.15
CA TYR A 447 -20.52 32.97 2.67
C TYR A 447 -19.47 34.08 2.52
N GLU A 448 -18.85 34.47 3.62
CA GLU A 448 -17.72 35.40 3.64
C GLU A 448 -16.41 34.64 3.61
N ILE A 449 -15.57 34.92 2.62
CA ILE A 449 -14.24 34.32 2.54
C ILE A 449 -13.34 35.01 3.58
N PRO A 450 -12.68 34.27 4.47
CA PRO A 450 -11.73 34.85 5.41
C PRO A 450 -10.53 35.43 4.66
N ASP A 451 -9.83 36.38 5.31
CA ASP A 451 -8.56 36.87 4.78
C ASP A 451 -7.61 35.70 4.53
N PHE A 452 -6.94 35.74 3.38
CA PHE A 452 -6.04 34.65 2.99
C PHE A 452 -4.85 34.57 3.96
N ALA A 453 -4.65 33.38 4.51
CA ALA A 453 -3.49 33.05 5.32
C ALA A 453 -3.03 31.64 5.00
N LEU A 454 -1.76 31.51 4.62
CA LEU A 454 -1.11 30.21 4.46
C LEU A 454 -0.70 29.67 5.84
N TRP A 455 -1.33 28.57 6.26
CA TRP A 455 -1.11 27.99 7.58
C TRP A 455 -1.29 26.47 7.57
N VAL A 456 -0.54 25.75 8.41
CA VAL A 456 -0.68 24.30 8.55
C VAL A 456 -2.11 23.93 8.96
N GLY A 457 -2.71 23.02 8.21
CA GLY A 457 -4.09 22.57 8.42
C GLY A 457 -5.16 23.41 7.72
N THR A 458 -4.81 24.43 6.93
CA THR A 458 -5.78 25.10 6.04
C THR A 458 -5.90 24.39 4.70
N ASN A 459 -7.00 24.62 3.98
CA ASN A 459 -7.16 24.11 2.62
C ASN A 459 -6.17 24.84 1.68
N PRO A 460 -5.29 24.12 0.96
CA PRO A 460 -4.31 24.73 0.09
C PRO A 460 -4.97 25.12 -1.23
N SER A 461 -5.43 26.37 -1.30
CA SER A 461 -6.00 26.94 -2.51
C SER A 461 -5.52 28.37 -2.73
N PHE A 462 -4.72 28.58 -3.78
CA PHE A 462 -4.07 29.84 -4.10
C PHE A 462 -3.48 29.79 -5.52
N PHE A 463 -3.07 30.93 -6.06
CA PHE A 463 -2.37 31.01 -7.34
C PHE A 463 -0.86 31.06 -7.14
N LEU A 464 -0.12 30.62 -8.15
CA LEU A 464 1.32 30.85 -8.28
C LEU A 464 1.56 31.78 -9.46
N GLY A 465 2.14 32.95 -9.16
CA GLY A 465 2.43 33.99 -10.15
C GLY A 465 3.91 34.30 -10.27
N GLN A 466 4.33 34.73 -11.46
CA GLN A 466 5.63 35.34 -11.70
C GLN A 466 5.41 36.83 -11.95
N GLY A 467 5.75 37.66 -10.96
CA GLY A 467 5.26 39.04 -10.91
C GLY A 467 3.72 39.06 -10.84
N ASP A 468 3.07 39.89 -11.66
CA ASP A 468 1.61 40.00 -11.69
C ASP A 468 0.92 38.93 -12.55
N THR A 469 1.67 38.03 -13.19
CA THR A 469 1.12 37.04 -14.13
C THR A 469 0.87 35.71 -13.41
N ILE A 470 -0.40 35.33 -13.30
CA ILE A 470 -0.82 34.01 -12.83
C ILE A 470 -0.50 32.97 -13.90
N THR A 471 0.17 31.89 -13.51
CA THR A 471 0.55 30.80 -14.43
C THR A 471 0.07 29.43 -13.94
N HIS A 472 -0.04 29.24 -12.63
CA HIS A 472 -0.57 28.03 -12.03
C HIS A 472 -1.60 28.37 -10.96
N ALA A 473 -2.48 27.41 -10.69
CA ALA A 473 -3.36 27.41 -9.53
C ALA A 473 -3.09 26.15 -8.71
N VAL A 474 -3.10 26.28 -7.39
CA VAL A 474 -3.33 25.15 -6.50
C VAL A 474 -4.79 25.25 -6.09
N VAL A 475 -5.60 24.23 -6.38
CA VAL A 475 -7.02 24.19 -6.05
C VAL A 475 -7.27 22.94 -5.23
N ASN A 476 -7.63 23.08 -3.95
CA ASN A 476 -7.79 21.96 -3.03
C ASN A 476 -6.57 21.01 -3.06
N GLY A 477 -5.36 21.57 -3.10
CA GLY A 477 -4.11 20.81 -3.11
C GLY A 477 -3.73 20.12 -4.42
N PHE A 478 -4.48 20.32 -5.49
CA PHE A 478 -4.12 19.89 -6.85
C PHE A 478 -3.42 21.04 -7.59
N LEU A 479 -2.25 20.79 -8.14
CA LEU A 479 -1.52 21.76 -8.97
C LEU A 479 -2.08 21.75 -10.40
N LEU A 480 -2.41 22.92 -10.92
CA LEU A 480 -2.97 23.12 -12.25
C LEU A 480 -2.07 24.07 -13.04
N ASP A 481 -1.53 23.62 -14.18
CA ASP A 481 -0.83 24.46 -15.15
C ASP A 481 -1.85 25.15 -16.07
N LEU A 482 -2.03 26.46 -15.88
CA LEU A 482 -3.02 27.25 -16.61
C LEU A 482 -2.57 27.58 -18.04
N SER A 483 -1.33 27.26 -18.43
CA SER A 483 -0.88 27.37 -19.82
C SER A 483 -1.43 26.24 -20.70
N THR A 484 -1.92 25.16 -20.07
CA THR A 484 -2.49 23.97 -20.73
C THR A 484 -3.99 23.83 -20.48
N GLU A 485 -4.62 22.90 -21.20
CA GLU A 485 -6.00 22.50 -20.90
C GLU A 485 -6.04 21.72 -19.59
N ILE A 486 -6.90 22.13 -18.66
CA ILE A 486 -7.06 21.44 -17.38
C ILE A 486 -7.81 20.13 -17.63
N SER A 487 -7.12 19.01 -17.44
CA SER A 487 -7.69 17.67 -17.54
C SER A 487 -7.41 16.87 -16.27
N GLY A 488 -8.32 15.96 -15.89
CA GLY A 488 -8.10 15.07 -14.75
C GLY A 488 -8.20 15.73 -13.37
N PHE A 489 -8.84 16.90 -13.27
CA PHE A 489 -9.12 17.53 -11.98
C PHE A 489 -10.08 16.68 -11.15
N THR A 490 -9.74 16.46 -9.88
CA THR A 490 -10.57 15.62 -8.99
C THR A 490 -11.71 16.39 -8.37
N ASN A 491 -11.42 17.32 -7.45
CA ASN A 491 -12.49 18.09 -6.80
C ASN A 491 -12.00 19.39 -6.15
N ALA A 492 -12.89 20.39 -6.16
CA ALA A 492 -12.80 21.61 -5.39
C ALA A 492 -13.77 21.56 -4.19
N MET A 493 -13.50 22.37 -3.17
CA MET A 493 -14.35 22.52 -1.99
C MET A 493 -15.65 23.27 -2.29
N ILE A 494 -16.71 22.93 -1.55
CA ILE A 494 -17.94 23.70 -1.41
C ILE A 494 -18.00 24.28 0.00
N TYR A 495 -18.28 25.57 0.13
CA TYR A 495 -18.45 26.26 1.41
C TYR A 495 -19.87 26.87 1.48
N ARG A 496 -20.61 26.51 2.53
CA ARG A 496 -22.01 26.94 2.71
C ARG A 496 -22.15 27.99 3.81
#